data_AF-A0A345HQ69-F1
#
_entry.id   AF-A0A345HQ69-F1
#
_cell.length_a   1.000
_cell.length_b   1.000
_cell.length_c   1.000
_cell.angle_alpha   90.00
_cell.angle_beta   90.00
_cell.angle_gamma   90.00
#
_symmetry.space_group_name_H-M   'P 1'
#
loop_
_entity.id
_entity.type
_entity.pdbx_description
1 polymer ?
#
loop_
_entity_poly.entity_id
_entity_poly.type
_entity_poly.pdbx_seq_one_letter_code
_entity_poly.pdbx_strand_id
1 'polypeptide(L)'
;MTSPQQTHDPHGHAHGHSHSHGPAAPVSQHLRKVIAAVLIPFATAVVVGLAVLWPGGAPAHERTGVGFDRQTVQGKVVQLESIDCKDVNASQIPSTGDTSTPQGREAVQGETGKCKKATIQLESGKEKGRTFIEIVQPDAPRQFHVKQGVVVAYAPDAPRDLQYSVTDVDRRFPMTLLAAIFALVVIAVGRMRGVMALVALIISFAILTLFILPAILQGSNPLVVAVVGASAIMLIALYACHGLTARTSVAVLGTLISLLLIGLLGSLFIGWASLTGNTDDSTGLIHGLYPEIDMSGLLLAGVIIGSLGVLDDVTVTQTSAVWELRQADPTMGPRDLYKAGIRIGRDHIASVVNTLVLAYAGAALPLLLLFSIAQSSVGSVANSELVAEEIVRTLVGSIGLVASVPVTTALAALVVSADRPAPGNPPRPASAPGTAGPGGPGGPGTPAPGAPEAPGAAQAGTAGAGTGGWDGPAGATPVGPEETLSTPLPGSSARGLGGRGRRRKK
;
A
#
# COMPACT_ATOMS: atom_id res chain seq x y z
N MET A 1 2.71 65.95 43.28
CA MET A 1 2.44 64.72 44.07
C MET A 1 2.85 63.55 43.18
N THR A 2 4.15 63.26 43.06
CA THR A 2 4.95 62.29 43.85
C THR A 2 4.37 60.86 43.82
N SER A 3 5.13 59.97 43.17
CA SER A 3 4.95 58.52 42.99
C SER A 3 4.79 57.71 44.29
N PRO A 4 4.57 56.39 44.17
CA PRO A 4 5.75 55.51 44.25
C PRO A 4 5.80 54.39 43.21
N GLN A 5 7.04 54.02 42.87
CA GLN A 5 7.46 52.83 42.15
C GLN A 5 7.15 51.55 42.94
N GLN A 6 6.77 50.48 42.23
CA GLN A 6 7.06 49.11 42.65
C GLN A 6 7.68 48.33 41.49
N THR A 7 8.88 47.85 41.74
CA THR A 7 9.72 46.96 40.93
C THR A 7 9.29 45.52 41.13
N HIS A 8 9.01 44.79 40.05
CA HIS A 8 8.93 43.32 40.06
C HIS A 8 9.78 42.73 38.94
N ASP A 9 10.76 41.93 39.35
CA ASP A 9 11.62 41.08 38.53
C ASP A 9 10.80 40.00 37.79
N PRO A 10 11.15 39.64 36.54
CA PRO A 10 10.59 38.48 35.88
C PRO A 10 11.48 37.25 36.12
N HIS A 11 11.18 36.46 37.16
CA HIS A 11 11.68 35.08 37.23
C HIS A 11 10.79 34.17 36.38
N GLY A 12 11.09 34.10 35.09
CA GLY A 12 10.51 33.10 34.18
C GLY A 12 11.18 31.74 34.37
N HIS A 13 10.57 30.86 35.16
CA HIS A 13 10.91 29.44 35.16
C HIS A 13 10.26 28.77 33.93
N ALA A 14 11.05 28.53 32.88
CA ALA A 14 10.64 27.71 31.76
C ALA A 14 10.69 26.22 32.17
N HIS A 15 9.53 25.64 32.50
CA HIS A 15 9.39 24.20 32.63
C HIS A 15 9.22 23.58 31.24
N GLY A 16 10.30 23.00 30.71
CA GLY A 16 10.22 22.11 29.55
C GLY A 16 9.57 20.79 29.95
N HIS A 17 8.29 20.61 29.63
CA HIS A 17 7.64 19.30 29.75
C HIS A 17 8.03 18.42 28.56
N SER A 18 8.99 17.52 28.77
CA SER A 18 9.23 16.41 27.87
C SER A 18 8.12 15.37 28.06
N HIS A 19 7.15 15.31 27.15
CA HIS A 19 6.21 14.19 27.08
C HIS A 19 6.93 12.97 26.49
N SER A 20 7.61 12.20 27.34
CA SER A 20 8.05 10.85 26.97
C SER A 20 6.82 9.95 26.89
N HIS A 21 6.45 9.52 25.69
CA HIS A 21 5.51 8.40 25.52
C HIS A 21 6.16 7.13 26.07
N GLY A 22 5.93 6.83 27.35
CA GLY A 22 6.29 5.55 27.94
C GLY A 22 5.53 4.42 27.25
N PRO A 23 6.11 3.20 27.18
CA PRO A 23 5.41 2.05 26.62
C PRO A 23 4.11 1.81 27.39
N ALA A 24 3.06 1.40 26.65
CA ALA A 24 1.75 1.10 27.21
C ALA A 24 1.86 0.19 28.45
N ALA A 25 1.03 0.44 29.47
CA ALA A 25 1.05 -0.30 30.72
C ALA A 25 1.05 -1.82 30.45
N PRO A 26 1.88 -2.59 31.19
CA PRO A 26 2.10 -3.99 30.88
C PRO A 26 0.84 -4.81 31.14
N VAL A 27 0.28 -5.36 30.06
CA VAL A 27 -0.84 -6.30 30.12
C VAL A 27 -0.57 -7.49 31.04
N SER A 28 -1.59 -7.89 31.82
CA SER A 28 -1.55 -8.99 32.78
C SER A 28 -0.94 -10.25 32.17
N GLN A 29 -0.11 -10.95 32.95
CA GLN A 29 0.62 -12.12 32.48
C GLN A 29 -0.33 -13.22 31.96
N HIS A 30 -1.53 -13.34 32.53
CA HIS A 30 -2.54 -14.30 32.09
C HIS A 30 -3.02 -14.01 30.67
N LEU A 31 -3.30 -12.75 30.36
CA LEU A 31 -3.79 -12.36 29.04
C LEU A 31 -2.71 -12.48 27.96
N ARG A 32 -1.44 -12.19 28.29
CA ARG A 32 -0.31 -12.50 27.40
C ARG A 32 -0.22 -13.98 27.08
N LYS A 33 -0.44 -14.86 28.07
CA LYS A 33 -0.47 -16.32 27.87
C LYS A 33 -1.63 -16.75 26.94
N VAL A 34 -2.82 -16.18 27.10
CA VAL A 34 -3.97 -16.49 26.23
C VAL A 34 -3.71 -16.05 24.79
N ILE A 35 -3.22 -14.83 24.59
CA ILE A 35 -2.86 -14.32 23.27
C ILE A 35 -1.78 -15.19 22.62
N ALA A 36 -0.74 -15.55 23.38
CA ALA A 36 0.33 -16.43 22.92
C ALA A 36 -0.19 -17.83 22.58
N ALA A 37 -1.15 -18.37 23.35
CA ALA A 37 -1.74 -19.69 23.10
C ALA A 37 -2.52 -19.77 21.78
N VAL A 38 -3.00 -18.65 21.24
CA VAL A 38 -3.65 -18.59 19.92
C VAL A 38 -2.63 -18.29 18.82
N LEU A 39 -1.76 -17.30 19.04
CA LEU A 39 -0.85 -16.80 18.01
C LEU A 39 0.35 -17.72 17.75
N ILE A 40 0.86 -18.43 18.75
CA ILE A 40 1.99 -19.35 18.55
C ILE A 40 1.58 -20.52 17.65
N PRO A 41 0.46 -21.24 17.89
CA PRO A 41 0.02 -22.28 16.96
C PRO A 41 -0.25 -21.75 15.56
N PHE A 42 -0.84 -20.55 15.46
CA PHE A 42 -1.09 -19.91 14.17
C PHE A 42 0.21 -19.59 13.41
N ALA A 43 1.14 -18.88 14.04
CA ALA A 43 2.44 -18.57 13.46
C ALA A 43 3.22 -19.83 13.11
N THR A 44 3.12 -20.88 13.95
CA THR A 44 3.70 -22.20 13.65
C THR A 44 3.06 -22.81 12.41
N ALA A 45 1.73 -22.77 12.27
CA ALA A 45 1.04 -23.25 11.07
C ALA A 45 1.46 -22.47 9.82
N VAL A 46 1.67 -21.16 9.92
CA VAL A 46 2.19 -20.33 8.82
C VAL A 46 3.61 -20.74 8.44
N VAL A 47 4.50 -20.92 9.42
CA VAL A 47 5.89 -21.36 9.17
C VAL A 47 5.93 -22.76 8.56
N VAL A 48 5.11 -23.69 9.07
CA VAL A 48 4.97 -25.03 8.48
C VAL A 48 4.40 -24.94 7.07
N GLY A 49 3.39 -24.10 6.83
CA GLY A 49 2.83 -23.86 5.50
C GLY A 49 3.88 -23.31 4.54
N LEU A 50 4.68 -22.33 4.97
CA LEU A 50 5.80 -21.79 4.19
C LEU A 50 6.82 -22.87 3.87
N ALA A 51 7.16 -23.75 4.82
CA ALA A 51 8.14 -24.81 4.62
C ALA A 51 7.62 -25.94 3.70
N VAL A 52 6.36 -26.34 3.87
CA VAL A 52 5.72 -27.42 3.09
C VAL A 52 5.43 -26.98 1.66
N LEU A 53 4.99 -25.73 1.48
CA LEU A 53 4.67 -25.14 0.18
C LEU A 53 5.85 -24.36 -0.41
N TRP A 54 7.03 -24.44 0.19
CA TRP A 54 8.18 -23.67 -0.29
C TRP A 54 8.52 -24.12 -1.72
N PRO A 55 8.55 -23.20 -2.69
CA PRO A 55 8.82 -23.59 -4.05
C PRO A 55 10.28 -24.04 -4.18
N GLY A 56 10.52 -25.23 -4.73
CA GLY A 56 11.86 -25.78 -4.97
C GLY A 56 12.69 -25.06 -6.05
N GLY A 57 12.30 -23.84 -6.43
CA GLY A 57 12.75 -23.10 -7.62
C GLY A 57 11.84 -23.35 -8.82
N ALA A 58 11.51 -22.30 -9.59
CA ALA A 58 10.76 -22.48 -10.84
C ALA A 58 11.54 -23.42 -11.77
N PRO A 59 10.91 -24.42 -12.41
CA PRO A 59 11.58 -25.25 -13.39
C PRO A 59 12.25 -24.35 -14.43
N ALA A 60 13.50 -24.64 -14.78
CA ALA A 60 14.13 -23.95 -15.90
C ALA A 60 13.34 -24.31 -17.17
N HIS A 61 12.50 -23.41 -17.66
CA HIS A 61 11.89 -23.57 -18.97
C HIS A 61 12.86 -23.02 -20.02
N GLU A 62 12.91 -23.69 -21.16
CA GLU A 62 13.62 -23.17 -22.31
C GLU A 62 12.92 -21.86 -22.72
N ARG A 63 13.70 -20.82 -23.01
CA ARG A 63 13.14 -19.51 -23.38
C ARG A 63 12.43 -19.70 -24.71
N THR A 64 11.11 -19.55 -24.71
CA THR A 64 10.24 -19.71 -25.89
C THR A 64 10.51 -18.64 -26.95
N GLY A 65 11.17 -17.53 -26.58
CA GLY A 65 11.52 -16.46 -27.51
C GLY A 65 10.31 -15.62 -27.96
N VAL A 66 9.16 -15.78 -27.31
CA VAL A 66 7.92 -15.05 -27.61
C VAL A 66 7.43 -14.25 -26.41
N GLY A 67 6.73 -13.13 -26.67
CA GLY A 67 6.14 -12.29 -25.63
C GLY A 67 7.14 -11.81 -24.57
N PHE A 68 6.77 -11.99 -23.30
CA PHE A 68 7.60 -11.64 -22.13
C PHE A 68 8.76 -12.60 -21.87
N ASP A 69 8.85 -13.70 -22.61
CA ASP A 69 9.88 -14.72 -22.45
C ASP A 69 11.08 -14.53 -23.39
N ARG A 70 11.20 -13.34 -23.98
CA ARG A 70 12.34 -12.95 -24.83
C ARG A 70 13.55 -12.56 -23.99
N GLN A 71 14.74 -12.89 -24.47
CA GLN A 71 15.97 -12.33 -23.90
C GLN A 71 15.97 -10.82 -24.15
N THR A 72 16.26 -10.02 -23.13
CA THR A 72 16.30 -8.56 -23.26
C THR A 72 17.69 -8.01 -22.97
N VAL A 73 18.08 -7.01 -23.74
CA VAL A 73 19.29 -6.22 -23.55
C VAL A 73 18.93 -4.73 -23.52
N GLN A 74 19.78 -3.92 -22.92
CA GLN A 74 19.65 -2.47 -22.94
C GLN A 74 20.23 -1.89 -24.23
N GLY A 75 19.55 -0.90 -24.79
CA GLY A 75 20.00 -0.10 -25.92
C GLY A 75 19.66 1.38 -25.74
N LYS A 76 20.11 2.20 -26.70
CA LYS A 76 19.92 3.64 -26.69
C LYS A 76 19.62 4.17 -28.09
N VAL A 77 18.65 5.05 -28.18
CA VAL A 77 18.33 5.78 -29.42
C VAL A 77 19.44 6.79 -29.68
N VAL A 78 20.29 6.56 -30.68
CA VAL A 78 21.42 7.43 -31.01
C VAL A 78 21.06 8.45 -32.10
N GLN A 79 20.12 8.11 -32.98
CA GLN A 79 19.70 8.97 -34.08
C GLN A 79 18.23 8.73 -34.39
N LEU A 80 17.53 9.78 -34.80
CA LEU A 80 16.12 9.75 -35.16
C LEU A 80 15.93 10.61 -36.41
N GLU A 81 15.50 9.99 -37.50
CA GLU A 81 15.29 10.68 -38.78
C GLU A 81 13.83 10.57 -39.20
N SER A 82 13.28 11.66 -39.74
CA SER A 82 11.95 11.66 -40.34
C SER A 82 12.06 11.18 -41.78
N ILE A 83 11.32 10.13 -42.12
CA ILE A 83 11.31 9.46 -43.42
C ILE A 83 9.87 9.23 -43.87
N ASP A 84 9.61 9.15 -45.17
CA ASP A 84 8.28 8.78 -45.64
C ASP A 84 8.00 7.31 -45.34
N CYS A 85 6.83 7.01 -44.74
CA CYS A 85 6.48 5.64 -44.35
C CYS A 85 6.46 4.67 -45.55
N LYS A 86 6.15 5.19 -46.74
CA LYS A 86 6.19 4.47 -48.01
C LYS A 86 7.60 3.99 -48.37
N ASP A 87 8.65 4.76 -48.04
CA ASP A 87 10.03 4.45 -48.44
C ASP A 87 10.63 3.29 -47.64
N VAL A 88 10.01 2.94 -46.51
CA VAL A 88 10.47 1.87 -45.62
C VAL A 88 9.49 0.72 -45.48
N ASN A 89 8.46 0.67 -46.35
CA ASN A 89 7.41 -0.35 -46.30
C ASN A 89 6.85 -0.54 -44.88
N ALA A 90 6.52 0.57 -44.20
CA ALA A 90 6.11 0.53 -42.79
C ALA A 90 4.79 -0.22 -42.55
N SER A 91 3.95 -0.36 -43.58
CA SER A 91 2.73 -1.15 -43.50
C SER A 91 3.03 -2.64 -43.50
N GLN A 92 2.56 -3.34 -42.46
CA GLN A 92 2.61 -4.81 -42.37
C GLN A 92 1.55 -5.49 -43.26
N ILE A 93 0.62 -4.72 -43.83
CA ILE A 93 -0.43 -5.19 -44.74
C ILE A 93 -0.16 -4.61 -46.13
N PRO A 94 -0.01 -5.44 -47.18
CA PRO A 94 0.14 -4.93 -48.54
C PRO A 94 -1.09 -4.10 -48.92
N SER A 95 -0.89 -2.84 -49.28
CA SER A 95 -1.97 -1.98 -49.77
C SER A 95 -2.48 -2.51 -51.11
N THR A 96 -3.71 -3.01 -51.14
CA THR A 96 -4.42 -3.35 -52.39
C THR A 96 -5.08 -2.12 -53.02
N GLY A 97 -4.97 -0.95 -52.38
CA GLY A 97 -5.66 0.29 -52.75
C GLY A 97 -7.15 0.33 -52.42
N ASP A 98 -7.73 -0.77 -51.94
CA ASP A 98 -9.14 -0.86 -51.55
C ASP A 98 -9.36 -0.35 -50.12
N THR A 99 -9.80 0.90 -49.99
CA THR A 99 -10.14 1.53 -48.70
C THR A 99 -11.57 1.26 -48.22
N SER A 100 -12.33 0.40 -48.92
CA SER A 100 -13.69 0.08 -48.52
C SER A 100 -13.74 -0.78 -47.25
N THR A 101 -12.71 -1.58 -46.99
CA THR A 101 -12.56 -2.42 -45.80
C THR A 101 -11.76 -1.71 -44.69
N PRO A 102 -11.99 -2.04 -43.41
CA PRO A 102 -11.17 -1.53 -42.29
C PRO A 102 -9.68 -1.84 -42.47
N GLN A 103 -9.33 -3.08 -42.85
CA GLN A 103 -7.94 -3.48 -43.10
C GLN A 103 -7.29 -2.70 -44.25
N GLY A 104 -8.05 -2.40 -45.30
CA GLY A 104 -7.54 -1.61 -46.41
C GLY A 104 -7.34 -0.13 -46.09
N ARG A 105 -8.13 0.44 -45.17
CA ARG A 105 -7.87 1.80 -44.64
C ARG A 105 -6.65 1.83 -43.73
N GLU A 106 -6.48 0.83 -42.87
CA GLU A 106 -5.28 0.70 -42.02
C GLU A 106 -4.02 0.52 -42.86
N ALA A 107 -4.06 -0.29 -43.93
CA ALA A 107 -2.93 -0.48 -44.84
C ALA A 107 -2.53 0.84 -45.54
N VAL A 108 -3.50 1.63 -46.01
CA VAL A 108 -3.24 2.94 -46.63
C VAL A 108 -2.82 3.99 -45.59
N GLN A 109 -3.36 3.94 -44.37
CA GLN A 109 -2.93 4.82 -43.27
C GLN A 109 -1.51 4.54 -42.80
N GLY A 110 -1.10 3.27 -42.69
CA GLY A 110 0.27 2.88 -42.33
C GLY A 110 1.33 3.25 -43.38
N GLU A 111 0.91 3.49 -44.63
CA GLU A 111 1.79 4.00 -45.70
C GLU A 111 1.80 5.54 -45.80
N THR A 112 0.86 6.23 -45.17
CA THR A 112 0.71 7.69 -45.28
C THR A 112 1.26 8.41 -44.04
N GLY A 113 2.11 9.41 -44.28
CA GLY A 113 2.70 10.23 -43.24
C GLY A 113 4.21 10.07 -43.10
N LYS A 114 4.76 10.67 -42.04
CA LYS A 114 6.19 10.70 -41.75
C LYS A 114 6.53 9.72 -40.63
N CYS A 115 7.16 8.62 -40.98
CA CYS A 115 7.70 7.65 -40.06
C CYS A 115 9.00 8.19 -39.45
N LYS A 116 9.38 7.64 -38.30
CA LYS A 116 10.70 7.90 -37.71
C LYS A 116 11.57 6.67 -37.84
N LYS A 117 12.75 6.85 -38.44
CA LYS A 117 13.83 5.86 -38.47
C LYS A 117 14.71 6.07 -37.23
N ALA A 118 14.53 5.23 -36.22
CA ALA A 118 15.34 5.26 -35.02
C ALA A 118 16.55 4.33 -35.19
N THR A 119 17.77 4.87 -35.07
CA THR A 119 18.98 4.05 -34.96
C THR A 119 19.21 3.75 -33.49
N ILE A 120 19.19 2.47 -33.14
CA ILE A 120 19.36 1.98 -31.78
C ILE A 120 20.74 1.37 -31.65
N GLN A 121 21.51 1.80 -30.65
CA GLN A 121 22.79 1.20 -30.29
C GLN A 121 22.64 0.32 -29.06
N LEU A 122 23.16 -0.91 -29.10
CA LEU A 122 23.15 -1.81 -27.94
C LEU A 122 24.16 -1.35 -26.89
N GLU A 123 23.71 -1.18 -25.64
CA GLU A 123 24.57 -0.77 -24.51
C GLU A 123 25.01 -1.97 -23.64
N SER A 124 24.40 -3.13 -23.83
CA SER A 124 24.68 -4.37 -23.10
C SER A 124 24.47 -5.61 -23.98
N GLY A 125 24.85 -6.79 -23.49
CA GLY A 125 24.77 -8.04 -24.22
C GLY A 125 26.02 -8.38 -25.03
N LYS A 126 26.00 -9.52 -25.72
CA LYS A 126 27.16 -10.05 -26.47
C LYS A 126 27.59 -9.16 -27.62
N GLU A 127 26.67 -8.39 -28.20
CA GLU A 127 26.93 -7.50 -29.33
C GLU A 127 26.87 -6.01 -28.94
N LYS A 128 27.32 -5.67 -27.73
CA LYS A 128 27.41 -4.28 -27.28
C LYS A 128 28.11 -3.39 -28.31
N GLY A 129 27.52 -2.25 -28.62
CA GLY A 129 27.99 -1.29 -29.62
C GLY A 129 27.39 -1.49 -31.02
N ARG A 130 26.82 -2.67 -31.33
CA ARG A 130 26.08 -2.91 -32.56
C ARG A 130 24.89 -1.96 -32.66
N THR A 131 24.61 -1.50 -33.88
CA THR A 131 23.42 -0.72 -34.18
C THR A 131 22.43 -1.51 -35.03
N PHE A 132 21.14 -1.20 -34.87
CA PHE A 132 20.07 -1.65 -35.73
C PHE A 132 19.04 -0.53 -35.91
N ILE A 133 18.17 -0.68 -36.91
CA ILE A 133 17.15 0.31 -37.25
C ILE A 133 15.80 -0.19 -36.75
N GLU A 134 15.08 0.68 -36.05
CA GLU A 134 13.69 0.50 -35.65
C GLU A 134 12.84 1.56 -36.38
N ILE A 135 11.78 1.14 -37.07
CA ILE A 135 10.86 2.05 -37.75
C ILE A 135 9.67 2.31 -36.84
N VAL A 136 9.40 3.57 -36.54
CA VAL A 136 8.29 4.01 -35.69
C VAL A 136 7.24 4.71 -36.54
N GLN A 137 6.02 4.18 -36.54
CA GLN A 137 4.89 4.76 -37.25
C GLN A 137 4.35 6.01 -36.51
N PRO A 138 3.66 6.94 -37.20
CA PRO A 138 3.14 8.16 -36.59
C PRO A 138 2.13 7.93 -35.47
N ASP A 139 1.30 6.89 -35.61
CA ASP A 139 0.25 6.46 -34.70
C ASP A 139 0.73 5.45 -33.65
N ALA A 140 2.01 5.05 -33.72
CA ALA A 140 2.58 4.13 -32.75
C ALA A 140 2.47 4.74 -31.33
N PRO A 141 1.96 3.97 -30.35
CA PRO A 141 1.76 4.46 -28.99
C PRO A 141 3.08 4.85 -28.30
N ARG A 142 4.19 4.29 -28.80
CA ARG A 142 5.55 4.61 -28.33
C ARG A 142 6.25 5.48 -29.36
N GLN A 143 6.53 6.72 -28.97
CA GLN A 143 7.37 7.64 -29.71
C GLN A 143 8.74 7.77 -29.02
N PHE A 144 9.82 7.81 -29.80
CA PHE A 144 11.18 7.90 -29.25
C PHE A 144 11.78 9.29 -29.32
N HIS A 145 12.74 9.55 -28.42
CA HIS A 145 13.59 10.72 -28.40
C HIS A 145 15.07 10.33 -28.47
N VAL A 146 15.89 11.21 -29.04
CA VAL A 146 17.35 11.00 -29.10
C VAL A 146 17.91 10.93 -27.68
N LYS A 147 18.86 10.01 -27.45
CA LYS A 147 19.45 9.62 -26.16
C LYS A 147 18.53 8.86 -25.19
N GLN A 148 17.31 8.51 -25.60
CA GLN A 148 16.43 7.69 -24.77
C GLN A 148 16.96 6.26 -24.64
N GLY A 149 16.99 5.75 -23.40
CA GLY A 149 17.27 4.34 -23.14
C GLY A 149 16.08 3.47 -23.54
N VAL A 150 16.34 2.30 -24.12
CA VAL A 150 15.34 1.35 -24.61
C VAL A 150 15.68 -0.07 -24.18
N VAL A 151 14.64 -0.87 -23.99
CA VAL A 151 14.72 -2.32 -23.78
C VAL A 151 14.55 -2.99 -25.14
N VAL A 152 15.53 -3.82 -25.50
CA VAL A 152 15.60 -4.48 -26.79
C VAL A 152 15.47 -5.98 -26.59
N ALA A 153 14.49 -6.60 -27.24
CA ALA A 153 14.40 -8.05 -27.31
C ALA A 153 15.43 -8.60 -28.29
N TYR A 154 16.03 -9.73 -27.93
CA TYR A 154 16.97 -10.49 -28.72
C TYR A 154 16.37 -11.84 -29.10
N ALA A 155 16.36 -12.15 -30.40
CA ALA A 155 15.95 -13.43 -30.96
C ALA A 155 17.16 -14.08 -31.65
N PRO A 156 17.82 -15.07 -31.04
CA PRO A 156 19.07 -15.63 -31.54
C PRO A 156 18.92 -16.34 -32.89
N ASP A 157 17.78 -16.99 -33.12
CA ASP A 157 17.50 -17.79 -34.32
C ASP A 157 17.00 -16.96 -35.50
N ALA A 158 16.78 -15.65 -35.30
CA ALA A 158 16.34 -14.77 -36.37
C ALA A 158 17.50 -14.41 -37.32
N PRO A 159 17.21 -14.10 -38.60
CA PRO A 159 18.18 -13.52 -39.52
C PRO A 159 18.84 -12.29 -38.90
N ARG A 160 20.12 -12.05 -39.19
CA ARG A 160 20.95 -11.04 -38.51
C ARG A 160 20.23 -9.70 -38.34
N ASP A 161 19.58 -9.20 -39.39
CA ASP A 161 18.91 -7.88 -39.38
C ASP A 161 17.61 -7.82 -38.56
N LEU A 162 17.05 -8.96 -38.17
CA LEU A 162 15.82 -9.10 -37.38
C LEU A 162 16.06 -9.66 -35.96
N GLN A 163 17.32 -9.85 -35.57
CA GLN A 163 17.68 -10.39 -34.25
C GLN A 163 17.33 -9.45 -33.10
N TYR A 164 17.16 -8.16 -33.37
CA TYR A 164 16.87 -7.15 -32.36
C TYR A 164 15.63 -6.34 -32.73
N SER A 165 14.78 -6.11 -31.74
CA SER A 165 13.59 -5.26 -31.87
C SER A 165 13.35 -4.54 -30.56
N VAL A 166 12.99 -3.25 -30.60
CA VAL A 166 12.68 -2.50 -29.38
C VAL A 166 11.34 -2.98 -28.80
N THR A 167 11.34 -3.43 -27.54
CA THR A 167 10.12 -3.87 -26.86
C THR A 167 9.57 -2.84 -25.88
N ASP A 168 10.45 -2.06 -25.23
CA ASP A 168 10.03 -1.04 -24.27
C ASP A 168 11.08 0.08 -24.11
N VAL A 169 10.81 1.08 -23.26
CA VAL A 169 11.73 2.16 -22.90
C VAL A 169 12.34 1.92 -21.51
N ASP A 170 13.59 2.33 -21.30
CA ASP A 170 14.23 2.23 -20.00
C ASP A 170 13.69 3.30 -19.04
N ARG A 171 12.96 2.87 -18.00
CA ARG A 171 12.41 3.73 -16.94
C ARG A 171 13.13 3.57 -15.61
N ARG A 172 14.30 2.91 -15.55
CA ARG A 172 15.03 2.66 -14.30
C ARG A 172 15.29 3.94 -13.51
N PHE A 173 15.77 5.00 -14.18
CA PHE A 173 16.06 6.27 -13.51
C PHE A 173 14.81 6.95 -12.90
N PRO A 174 13.73 7.28 -13.65
CA PRO A 174 12.57 7.93 -13.06
C PRO A 174 11.89 7.08 -11.98
N MET A 175 11.86 5.76 -12.13
CA MET A 175 11.27 4.86 -11.12
C MET A 175 12.12 4.80 -9.84
N THR A 176 13.44 4.71 -9.96
CA THR A 176 14.33 4.72 -8.78
C THR A 176 14.33 6.06 -8.06
N LEU A 177 14.27 7.17 -8.80
CA LEU A 177 14.15 8.51 -8.22
C LEU A 177 12.84 8.66 -7.44
N LEU A 178 11.71 8.24 -8.01
CA LEU A 178 10.41 8.29 -7.34
C LEU A 178 10.40 7.40 -6.08
N ALA A 179 10.95 6.18 -6.17
CA ALA A 179 11.07 5.29 -5.03
C ALA A 179 11.95 5.89 -3.91
N ALA A 180 13.04 6.57 -4.26
CA ALA A 180 13.91 7.25 -3.30
C ALA A 180 13.20 8.44 -2.61
N ILE A 181 12.45 9.24 -3.37
CA ILE A 181 11.64 10.33 -2.82
C ILE A 181 10.59 9.78 -1.85
N PHE A 182 9.87 8.73 -2.26
CA PHE A 182 8.88 8.05 -1.41
C PHE A 182 9.52 7.55 -0.10
N ALA A 183 10.64 6.83 -0.19
CA ALA A 183 11.36 6.33 0.98
C ALA A 183 11.81 7.47 1.91
N LEU A 184 12.32 8.58 1.36
CA LEU A 184 12.74 9.74 2.13
C LEU A 184 11.56 10.37 2.89
N VAL A 185 10.42 10.56 2.23
CA VAL A 185 9.21 11.11 2.87
C VAL A 185 8.71 10.20 3.99
N VAL A 186 8.66 8.88 3.75
CA VAL A 186 8.24 7.89 4.75
C VAL A 186 9.19 7.90 5.97
N ILE A 187 10.50 7.96 5.75
CA ILE A 187 11.48 8.02 6.84
C ILE A 187 11.42 9.36 7.58
N ALA A 188 11.24 10.47 6.86
CA ALA A 188 11.14 11.80 7.46
C ALA A 188 9.93 11.92 8.41
N VAL A 189 8.77 11.41 7.99
CA VAL A 189 7.53 11.46 8.78
C VAL A 189 7.49 10.35 9.83
N GLY A 190 7.77 9.11 9.43
CA GLY A 190 7.66 7.92 10.27
C GLY A 190 8.89 7.60 11.13
N ARG A 191 10.03 8.28 10.92
CA ARG A 191 11.31 8.01 11.59
C ARG A 191 11.67 6.52 11.51
N MET A 192 12.05 5.91 12.64
CA MET A 192 12.36 4.48 12.72
C MET A 192 11.18 3.58 12.35
N ARG A 193 9.94 3.99 12.62
CA ARG A 193 8.76 3.23 12.16
C ARG A 193 8.63 3.30 10.64
N GLY A 194 8.98 4.43 10.03
CA GLY A 194 9.08 4.58 8.59
C GLY A 194 10.10 3.62 7.97
N VAL A 195 11.28 3.48 8.58
CA VAL A 195 12.29 2.49 8.15
C VAL A 195 11.74 1.06 8.23
N MET A 196 11.11 0.70 9.35
CA MET A 196 10.53 -0.64 9.52
C MET A 196 9.39 -0.91 8.53
N ALA A 197 8.59 0.11 8.19
CA ALA A 197 7.56 -0.01 7.16
C ALA A 197 8.17 -0.30 5.76
N LEU A 198 9.28 0.34 5.41
CA LEU A 198 9.98 0.05 4.15
C LEU A 198 10.61 -1.36 4.14
N VAL A 199 11.19 -1.80 5.26
CA VAL A 199 11.71 -3.17 5.41
C VAL A 199 10.58 -4.18 5.28
N ALA A 200 9.45 -3.94 5.96
CA ALA A 200 8.26 -4.78 5.85
C ALA A 200 7.78 -4.86 4.40
N LEU A 201 7.69 -3.73 3.68
CA LEU A 201 7.32 -3.70 2.26
C LEU A 201 8.24 -4.54 1.38
N ILE A 202 9.56 -4.46 1.59
CA ILE A 202 10.54 -5.28 0.86
C ILE A 202 10.33 -6.77 1.15
N ILE A 203 10.10 -7.13 2.41
CA ILE A 203 9.86 -8.54 2.79
C ILE A 203 8.53 -9.01 2.20
N SER A 204 7.48 -8.19 2.21
CA SER A 204 6.19 -8.53 1.58
C SER A 204 6.35 -8.80 0.09
N PHE A 205 7.10 -7.95 -0.61
CA PHE A 205 7.43 -8.15 -2.02
C PHE A 205 8.27 -9.42 -2.24
N ALA A 206 9.21 -9.72 -1.35
CA ALA A 206 9.99 -10.95 -1.40
C ALA A 206 9.11 -12.20 -1.20
N ILE A 207 8.14 -12.18 -0.27
CA ILE A 207 7.19 -13.29 -0.10
C ILE A 207 6.31 -13.46 -1.35
N LEU A 208 5.83 -12.36 -1.94
CA LEU A 208 5.06 -12.41 -3.18
C LEU A 208 5.87 -13.04 -4.34
N THR A 209 7.11 -12.61 -4.52
CA THR A 209 7.94 -12.99 -5.68
C THR A 209 8.73 -14.28 -5.51
N LEU A 210 9.12 -14.65 -4.29
CA LEU A 210 9.94 -15.83 -4.01
C LEU A 210 9.13 -17.00 -3.45
N PHE A 211 7.95 -16.76 -2.88
CA PHE A 211 7.09 -17.81 -2.33
C PHE A 211 5.76 -17.93 -3.09
N ILE A 212 4.91 -16.89 -3.09
CA ILE A 212 3.53 -16.98 -3.61
C ILE A 212 3.52 -17.29 -5.11
N LEU A 213 4.18 -16.46 -5.93
CA LEU A 213 4.18 -16.64 -7.38
C LEU A 213 4.84 -17.97 -7.80
N PRO A 214 6.05 -18.33 -7.32
CA PRO A 214 6.67 -19.58 -7.74
C PRO A 214 5.93 -20.83 -7.24
N ALA A 215 5.30 -20.80 -6.06
CA ALA A 215 4.50 -21.93 -5.56
C ALA A 215 3.25 -22.17 -6.43
N ILE A 216 2.58 -21.09 -6.87
CA ILE A 216 1.45 -21.19 -7.81
C ILE A 216 1.91 -21.74 -9.16
N LEU A 217 3.05 -21.26 -9.69
CA LEU A 217 3.60 -21.76 -10.95
C LEU A 217 4.01 -23.24 -10.90
N GLN A 218 4.32 -23.78 -9.72
CA GLN A 218 4.58 -25.21 -9.51
C GLN A 218 3.30 -26.05 -9.35
N GLY A 219 2.12 -25.45 -9.52
CA GLY A 219 0.83 -26.14 -9.42
C GLY A 219 0.29 -26.27 -7.99
N SER A 220 0.86 -25.56 -7.01
CA SER A 220 0.28 -25.51 -5.67
C SER A 220 -1.07 -24.81 -5.71
N ASN A 221 -1.99 -25.25 -4.84
CA ASN A 221 -3.32 -24.64 -4.73
C ASN A 221 -3.21 -23.13 -4.42
N PRO A 222 -3.66 -22.22 -5.31
CA PRO A 222 -3.45 -20.78 -5.13
C PRO A 222 -4.10 -20.21 -3.87
N LEU A 223 -5.25 -20.75 -3.45
CA LEU A 223 -5.93 -20.32 -2.22
C LEU A 223 -5.06 -20.62 -0.99
N VAL A 224 -4.56 -21.84 -0.86
CA VAL A 224 -3.74 -22.22 0.31
C VAL A 224 -2.46 -21.40 0.35
N VAL A 225 -1.79 -21.23 -0.80
CA VAL A 225 -0.59 -20.40 -0.93
C VAL A 225 -0.88 -18.94 -0.55
N ALA A 226 -1.99 -18.38 -1.00
CA ALA A 226 -2.39 -17.01 -0.67
C ALA A 226 -2.68 -16.83 0.82
N VAL A 227 -3.38 -17.77 1.46
CA VAL A 227 -3.67 -17.70 2.89
C VAL A 227 -2.37 -17.76 3.70
N VAL A 228 -1.47 -18.69 3.38
CA VAL A 228 -0.16 -18.82 4.06
C VAL A 228 0.70 -17.59 3.82
N GLY A 229 0.80 -17.14 2.57
CA GLY A 229 1.60 -16.00 2.16
C GLY A 229 1.09 -14.68 2.76
N ALA A 230 -0.20 -14.40 2.67
CA ALA A 230 -0.83 -13.23 3.28
C ALA A 230 -0.66 -13.23 4.81
N SER A 231 -0.81 -14.40 5.45
CA SER A 231 -0.58 -14.54 6.89
C SER A 231 0.87 -14.27 7.28
N ALA A 232 1.84 -14.73 6.49
CA ALA A 232 3.26 -14.47 6.71
C ALA A 232 3.58 -12.98 6.55
N ILE A 233 3.08 -12.37 5.47
CA ILE A 233 3.20 -10.92 5.21
C ILE A 233 2.66 -10.12 6.39
N MET A 234 1.42 -10.40 6.80
CA MET A 234 0.76 -9.74 7.93
C MET A 234 1.56 -9.87 9.23
N LEU A 235 1.97 -11.09 9.61
CA LEU A 235 2.72 -11.32 10.86
C LEU A 235 4.03 -10.52 10.87
N ILE A 236 4.79 -10.59 9.77
CA ILE A 236 6.07 -9.88 9.67
C ILE A 236 5.85 -8.38 9.67
N ALA A 237 4.93 -7.87 8.84
CA ALA A 237 4.68 -6.44 8.71
C ALA A 237 4.19 -5.82 10.02
N LEU A 238 3.17 -6.41 10.65
CA LEU A 238 2.60 -5.86 11.88
C LEU A 238 3.59 -5.88 13.04
N TYR A 239 4.33 -6.97 13.24
CA TYR A 239 5.30 -7.05 14.33
C TYR A 239 6.58 -6.25 14.07
N ALA A 240 7.02 -6.10 12.82
CA ALA A 240 8.15 -5.23 12.48
C ALA A 240 7.80 -3.75 12.72
N CYS A 241 6.60 -3.32 12.32
CA CYS A 241 6.19 -1.91 12.41
C CYS A 241 5.74 -1.49 13.83
N HIS A 242 5.04 -2.37 14.55
CA HIS A 242 4.39 -2.03 15.83
C HIS A 242 4.98 -2.73 17.05
N GLY A 243 5.89 -3.69 16.85
CA GLY A 243 6.52 -4.45 17.91
C GLY A 243 5.62 -5.52 18.53
N LEU A 244 6.21 -6.40 19.33
CA LEU A 244 5.54 -7.51 20.04
C LEU A 244 4.77 -6.99 21.26
N THR A 245 3.56 -6.51 21.05
CA THR A 245 2.68 -6.00 22.11
C THR A 245 1.30 -6.65 22.05
N ALA A 246 0.59 -6.70 23.18
CA ALA A 246 -0.79 -7.16 23.21
C ALA A 246 -1.71 -6.35 22.29
N ARG A 247 -1.40 -5.05 22.11
CA ARG A 247 -2.04 -4.18 21.12
C ARG A 247 -1.87 -4.76 19.72
N THR A 248 -0.63 -4.92 19.26
CA THR A 248 -0.33 -5.49 17.95
C THR A 248 -0.95 -6.87 17.76
N SER A 249 -0.88 -7.73 18.78
CA SER A 249 -1.47 -9.08 18.73
C SER A 249 -2.98 -9.09 18.57
N VAL A 250 -3.71 -8.12 19.15
CA VAL A 250 -5.16 -7.98 18.90
C VAL A 250 -5.44 -7.53 17.48
N ALA A 251 -4.65 -6.62 16.93
CA ALA A 251 -4.77 -6.22 15.52
C ALA A 251 -4.53 -7.42 14.58
N VAL A 252 -3.53 -8.26 14.87
CA VAL A 252 -3.27 -9.51 14.14
C VAL A 252 -4.50 -10.44 14.20
N LEU A 253 -5.08 -10.67 15.37
CA LEU A 253 -6.28 -11.53 15.49
C LEU A 253 -7.49 -10.96 14.74
N GLY A 254 -7.69 -9.65 14.79
CA GLY A 254 -8.73 -8.97 14.01
C GLY A 254 -8.54 -9.16 12.51
N THR A 255 -7.30 -9.00 12.03
CA THR A 255 -6.94 -9.19 10.63
C THR A 255 -7.16 -10.63 10.19
N LEU A 256 -6.78 -11.61 11.01
CA LEU A 256 -6.99 -13.03 10.71
C LEU A 256 -8.45 -13.39 10.57
N ILE A 257 -9.31 -12.92 11.48
CA ILE A 257 -10.75 -13.20 11.39
C ILE A 257 -11.33 -12.56 10.12
N SER A 258 -10.92 -11.34 9.79
CA SER A 258 -11.35 -10.66 8.57
C SER A 258 -10.85 -11.34 7.29
N LEU A 259 -9.59 -11.77 7.23
CA LEU A 259 -9.06 -12.51 6.09
C LEU A 259 -9.78 -13.85 5.90
N LEU A 260 -10.12 -14.54 7.00
CA LEU A 260 -10.87 -15.80 6.94
C LEU A 260 -12.29 -15.56 6.41
N LEU A 261 -12.94 -14.47 6.84
CA LEU A 261 -14.23 -14.05 6.29
C LEU A 261 -14.13 -13.71 4.79
N ILE A 262 -13.10 -12.99 4.37
CA ILE A 262 -12.84 -12.64 2.96
C ILE A 262 -12.61 -13.89 2.13
N GLY A 263 -11.77 -14.82 2.60
CA GLY A 263 -11.53 -16.09 1.92
C GLY A 263 -12.81 -16.92 1.78
N LEU A 264 -13.62 -16.99 2.83
CA LEU A 264 -14.90 -17.70 2.82
C LEU A 264 -15.88 -17.07 1.83
N LEU A 265 -16.13 -15.76 1.95
CA LEU A 265 -17.03 -15.04 1.06
C LEU A 265 -16.53 -15.06 -0.39
N GLY A 266 -15.24 -14.86 -0.61
CA GLY A 266 -14.61 -14.91 -1.92
C GLY A 266 -14.81 -16.27 -2.57
N SER A 267 -14.49 -17.37 -1.87
CA SER A 267 -14.69 -18.73 -2.38
C SER A 267 -16.16 -19.01 -2.74
N LEU A 268 -17.09 -18.54 -1.91
CA LEU A 268 -18.53 -18.72 -2.13
C LEU A 268 -19.00 -17.94 -3.36
N PHE A 269 -18.73 -16.64 -3.41
CA PHE A 269 -19.25 -15.77 -4.47
C PHE A 269 -18.54 -15.96 -5.81
N ILE A 270 -17.25 -16.30 -5.83
CA ILE A 270 -16.53 -16.68 -7.07
C ILE A 270 -17.15 -17.93 -7.66
N GLY A 271 -17.36 -18.97 -6.84
CA GLY A 271 -18.01 -20.21 -7.29
C GLY A 271 -19.45 -20.00 -7.71
N TRP A 272 -20.22 -19.19 -6.97
CA TRP A 272 -21.65 -18.98 -7.23
C TRP A 272 -21.91 -18.09 -8.45
N ALA A 273 -21.01 -17.14 -8.74
CA ALA A 273 -21.04 -16.32 -9.95
C ALA A 273 -20.35 -16.99 -11.15
N SER A 274 -19.86 -18.23 -11.00
CA SER A 274 -19.14 -18.98 -12.04
C SER A 274 -17.96 -18.20 -12.64
N LEU A 275 -17.23 -17.46 -11.80
CA LEU A 275 -16.07 -16.69 -12.24
C LEU A 275 -14.89 -17.64 -12.48
N THR A 276 -14.40 -17.67 -13.71
CA THR A 276 -13.26 -18.48 -14.12
C THR A 276 -11.93 -17.80 -13.76
N GLY A 277 -11.91 -16.47 -13.70
CA GLY A 277 -10.70 -15.68 -13.47
C GLY A 277 -9.83 -15.52 -14.72
N ASN A 278 -10.32 -15.94 -15.89
CA ASN A 278 -9.64 -15.81 -17.19
C ASN A 278 -10.21 -14.61 -17.97
N THR A 279 -9.87 -13.41 -17.53
CA THR A 279 -10.55 -12.17 -17.94
C THR A 279 -9.73 -11.25 -18.84
N ASP A 280 -8.45 -11.52 -19.05
CA ASP A 280 -7.57 -10.71 -19.90
C ASP A 280 -6.55 -11.54 -20.71
N ASP A 281 -5.78 -10.87 -21.57
CA ASP A 281 -4.76 -11.54 -22.40
C ASP A 281 -3.67 -12.23 -21.56
N SER A 282 -3.38 -11.70 -20.36
CA SER A 282 -2.33 -12.24 -19.48
C SER A 282 -2.76 -13.54 -18.85
N THR A 283 -3.97 -13.58 -18.29
CA THR A 283 -4.62 -14.77 -17.75
C THR A 283 -4.86 -15.80 -18.84
N GLY A 284 -5.25 -15.39 -20.05
CA GLY A 284 -5.36 -16.27 -21.21
C GLY A 284 -4.03 -16.93 -21.60
N LEU A 285 -2.94 -16.17 -21.61
CA LEU A 285 -1.59 -16.70 -21.84
C LEU A 285 -1.14 -17.65 -20.73
N ILE A 286 -1.40 -17.32 -19.46
CA ILE A 286 -1.09 -18.21 -18.34
C ILE A 286 -1.87 -19.52 -18.48
N HIS A 287 -3.16 -19.48 -18.85
CA HIS A 287 -3.96 -20.70 -19.05
C HIS A 287 -3.42 -21.55 -20.21
N GLY A 288 -2.98 -20.91 -21.29
CA GLY A 288 -2.39 -21.59 -22.44
C GLY A 288 -1.02 -22.22 -22.16
N LEU A 289 -0.17 -21.55 -21.36
CA LEU A 289 1.18 -22.02 -21.03
C LEU A 289 1.23 -22.96 -19.81
N TYR A 290 0.30 -22.78 -18.87
CA TYR A 290 0.21 -23.50 -17.59
C TYR A 290 -1.25 -23.90 -17.31
N PRO A 291 -1.80 -24.87 -18.07
CA PRO A 291 -3.23 -25.25 -17.98
C PRO A 291 -3.62 -25.85 -16.62
N GLU A 292 -2.67 -26.35 -15.85
CA GLU A 292 -2.88 -26.94 -14.52
C GLU A 292 -3.09 -25.88 -13.42
N ILE A 293 -2.89 -24.59 -13.71
CA ILE A 293 -3.12 -23.52 -12.74
C ILE A 293 -4.62 -23.22 -12.65
N ASP A 294 -5.17 -23.34 -11.44
CA ASP A 294 -6.54 -22.94 -11.12
C ASP A 294 -6.68 -21.41 -11.13
N MET A 295 -7.24 -20.88 -12.22
CA MET A 295 -7.46 -19.44 -12.42
C MET A 295 -8.47 -18.85 -11.43
N SER A 296 -9.49 -19.62 -11.05
CA SER A 296 -10.49 -19.17 -10.07
C SER A 296 -9.85 -19.05 -8.68
N GLY A 297 -8.93 -19.98 -8.37
CA GLY A 297 -8.07 -19.92 -7.19
C GLY A 297 -7.11 -18.73 -7.23
N LEU A 298 -6.52 -18.41 -8.39
CA LEU A 298 -5.64 -17.25 -8.57
C LEU A 298 -6.39 -15.92 -8.37
N LEU A 299 -7.63 -15.84 -8.86
CA LEU A 299 -8.53 -14.74 -8.58
C LEU A 299 -8.77 -14.60 -7.06
N LEU A 300 -9.14 -15.68 -6.37
CA LEU A 300 -9.36 -15.66 -4.92
C LEU A 300 -8.09 -15.25 -4.16
N ALA A 301 -6.92 -15.73 -4.59
CA ALA A 301 -5.63 -15.31 -4.06
C ALA A 301 -5.42 -13.80 -4.19
N GLY A 302 -5.74 -13.23 -5.35
CA GLY A 302 -5.71 -11.80 -5.61
C GLY A 302 -6.65 -11.01 -4.67
N VAL A 303 -7.87 -11.52 -4.40
CA VAL A 303 -8.81 -10.91 -3.45
C VAL A 303 -8.24 -10.89 -2.03
N ILE A 304 -7.66 -12.00 -1.56
CA ILE A 304 -7.08 -12.12 -0.21
C ILE A 304 -5.87 -11.19 -0.05
N ILE A 305 -4.92 -11.24 -0.99
CA ILE A 305 -3.69 -10.45 -0.95
C ILE A 305 -4.00 -8.96 -1.09
N GLY A 306 -4.88 -8.59 -2.03
CA GLY A 306 -5.30 -7.20 -2.23
C GLY A 306 -6.02 -6.61 -1.01
N SER A 307 -6.79 -7.42 -0.28
CA SER A 307 -7.51 -6.97 0.91
C SER A 307 -6.61 -6.82 2.15
N LEU A 308 -5.54 -7.61 2.25
CA LEU A 308 -4.64 -7.61 3.41
C LEU A 308 -4.11 -6.21 3.74
N GLY A 309 -3.63 -5.48 2.72
CA GLY A 309 -2.98 -4.19 2.94
C GLY A 309 -3.90 -3.15 3.59
N VAL A 310 -5.19 -3.18 3.28
CA VAL A 310 -6.18 -2.26 3.87
C VAL A 310 -6.66 -2.76 5.24
N LEU A 311 -6.70 -4.08 5.45
CA LEU A 311 -7.04 -4.65 6.75
C LEU A 311 -6.00 -4.34 7.82
N ASP A 312 -4.71 -4.39 7.47
CA ASP A 312 -3.62 -4.08 8.41
C ASP A 312 -3.76 -2.65 8.97
N ASP A 313 -4.08 -1.67 8.12
CA ASP A 313 -4.31 -0.29 8.55
C ASP A 313 -5.52 -0.15 9.48
N VAL A 314 -6.66 -0.74 9.08
CA VAL A 314 -7.89 -0.61 9.86
C VAL A 314 -7.76 -1.28 11.22
N THR A 315 -7.25 -2.50 11.29
CA THR A 315 -7.19 -3.24 12.56
C THR A 315 -6.19 -2.61 13.54
N VAL A 316 -5.04 -2.12 13.05
CA VAL A 316 -4.07 -1.38 13.87
C VAL A 316 -4.65 -0.07 14.37
N THR A 317 -5.31 0.69 13.51
CA THR A 317 -5.93 1.98 13.87
C THR A 317 -7.05 1.79 14.89
N GLN A 318 -7.94 0.81 14.67
CA GLN A 318 -9.02 0.49 15.61
C GLN A 318 -8.50 0.05 16.97
N THR A 319 -7.54 -0.87 16.97
CA THR A 319 -6.88 -1.32 18.20
C THR A 319 -6.24 -0.12 18.92
N SER A 320 -5.51 0.73 18.20
CA SER A 320 -4.88 1.90 18.81
C SER A 320 -5.90 2.85 19.42
N ALA A 321 -7.01 3.15 18.71
CA ALA A 321 -8.08 4.02 19.21
C ALA A 321 -8.68 3.48 20.52
N VAL A 322 -8.97 2.18 20.61
CA VAL A 322 -9.51 1.58 21.84
C VAL A 322 -8.53 1.64 23.01
N TRP A 323 -7.23 1.45 22.74
CA TRP A 323 -6.20 1.60 23.77
C TRP A 323 -6.06 3.05 24.26
N GLU A 324 -6.13 4.04 23.36
CA GLU A 324 -6.08 5.46 23.74
C GLU A 324 -7.34 5.86 24.53
N LEU A 325 -8.53 5.38 24.15
CA LEU A 325 -9.76 5.59 24.94
C LEU A 325 -9.65 5.04 26.36
N ARG A 326 -9.10 3.83 26.51
CA ARG A 326 -8.87 3.21 27.82
C ARG A 326 -7.78 3.92 28.62
N GLN A 327 -6.77 4.48 27.97
CA GLN A 327 -5.73 5.26 28.63
C GLN A 327 -6.28 6.62 29.11
N ALA A 328 -7.19 7.23 28.35
CA ALA A 328 -7.86 8.47 28.72
C ALA A 328 -8.85 8.28 29.89
N ASP A 329 -9.58 7.16 29.92
CA ASP A 329 -10.47 6.78 31.03
C ASP A 329 -10.26 5.31 31.46
N PRO A 330 -9.41 5.07 32.48
CA PRO A 330 -9.17 3.74 33.02
C PRO A 330 -10.38 3.10 33.72
N THR A 331 -11.47 3.83 33.95
CA THR A 331 -12.70 3.30 34.57
C THR A 331 -13.69 2.76 33.54
N MET A 332 -13.54 3.15 32.27
CA MET A 332 -14.47 2.81 31.18
C MET A 332 -14.57 1.31 30.95
N GLY A 333 -15.78 0.75 31.09
CA GLY A 333 -16.02 -0.68 30.92
C GLY A 333 -15.91 -1.15 29.46
N PRO A 334 -15.81 -2.48 29.21
CA PRO A 334 -15.66 -3.04 27.87
C PRO A 334 -16.80 -2.67 26.92
N ARG A 335 -18.03 -2.53 27.44
CA ARG A 335 -19.20 -2.13 26.64
C ARG A 335 -19.12 -0.68 26.18
N ASP A 336 -18.63 0.21 27.04
CA ASP A 336 -18.53 1.63 26.73
C ASP A 336 -17.33 1.91 25.81
N LEU A 337 -16.21 1.21 26.02
CA LEU A 337 -15.09 1.17 25.07
C LEU A 337 -15.53 0.68 23.70
N TYR A 338 -16.31 -0.41 23.63
CA TYR A 338 -16.83 -0.91 22.37
C TYR A 338 -17.72 0.12 21.67
N LYS A 339 -18.69 0.71 22.39
CA LYS A 339 -19.57 1.75 21.83
C LYS A 339 -18.79 2.97 21.34
N ALA A 340 -17.77 3.40 22.09
CA ALA A 340 -16.93 4.53 21.71
C ALA A 340 -16.04 4.22 20.51
N GLY A 341 -15.36 3.06 20.53
CA GLY A 341 -14.52 2.59 19.42
C GLY A 341 -15.31 2.40 18.12
N ILE A 342 -16.50 1.80 18.19
CA ILE A 342 -17.38 1.65 17.02
C ILE A 342 -17.80 2.98 16.40
N ARG A 343 -18.00 4.04 17.20
CA ARG A 343 -18.33 5.36 16.64
C ARG A 343 -17.17 5.89 15.79
N ILE A 344 -15.95 5.82 16.32
CA ILE A 344 -14.72 6.20 15.58
C ILE A 344 -14.55 5.32 14.33
N GLY A 345 -14.71 4.01 14.49
CA GLY A 345 -14.58 3.06 13.41
C GLY A 345 -15.59 3.26 12.29
N ARG A 346 -16.82 3.67 12.60
CA ARG A 346 -17.85 3.95 11.58
C ARG A 346 -17.49 5.11 10.68
N ASP A 347 -16.93 6.18 11.23
CA ASP A 347 -16.48 7.33 10.46
C ASP A 347 -15.30 6.93 9.55
N HIS A 348 -14.41 6.07 10.05
CA HIS A 348 -13.31 5.51 9.27
C HIS A 348 -13.81 4.62 8.11
N ILE A 349 -14.77 3.71 8.36
CA ILE A 349 -15.34 2.82 7.33
C ILE A 349 -15.89 3.62 6.16
N ALA A 350 -16.68 4.66 6.43
CA ALA A 350 -17.29 5.47 5.39
C ALA A 350 -16.24 6.08 4.44
N SER A 351 -15.11 6.53 5.00
CA SER A 351 -14.00 7.08 4.22
C SER A 351 -13.23 6.01 3.43
N VAL A 352 -12.91 4.87 4.06
CA VAL A 352 -12.09 3.82 3.42
C VAL A 352 -12.87 3.11 2.30
N VAL A 353 -14.16 2.81 2.49
CA VAL A 353 -14.98 2.17 1.44
C VAL A 353 -15.01 3.03 0.18
N ASN A 354 -15.25 4.34 0.31
CA ASN A 354 -15.24 5.25 -0.83
C ASN A 354 -13.87 5.30 -1.51
N THR A 355 -12.80 5.34 -0.71
CA THR A 355 -11.42 5.36 -1.23
C THR A 355 -11.10 4.11 -2.03
N LEU A 356 -11.48 2.93 -1.54
CA LEU A 356 -11.29 1.67 -2.25
C LEU A 356 -12.04 1.65 -3.57
N VAL A 357 -13.34 1.96 -3.54
CA VAL A 357 -14.18 1.96 -4.75
C VAL A 357 -13.61 2.92 -5.80
N LEU A 358 -13.19 4.13 -5.41
CA LEU A 358 -12.61 5.10 -6.33
C LEU A 358 -11.24 4.65 -6.87
N ALA A 359 -10.42 3.99 -6.05
CA ALA A 359 -9.12 3.46 -6.50
C ALA A 359 -9.30 2.36 -7.56
N TYR A 360 -10.21 1.40 -7.32
CA TYR A 360 -10.49 0.33 -8.26
C TYR A 360 -11.20 0.85 -9.52
N ALA A 361 -12.18 1.74 -9.38
CA ALA A 361 -12.83 2.39 -10.52
C ALA A 361 -11.81 3.20 -11.36
N GLY A 362 -10.87 3.88 -10.70
CA GLY A 362 -9.77 4.60 -11.33
C GLY A 362 -8.86 3.69 -12.15
N ALA A 363 -8.51 2.52 -11.61
CA ALA A 363 -7.73 1.50 -12.34
C ALA A 363 -8.50 0.91 -13.53
N ALA A 364 -9.82 0.80 -13.42
CA ALA A 364 -10.71 0.28 -14.46
C ALA A 364 -11.12 1.30 -15.54
N LEU A 365 -10.67 2.57 -15.48
CA LEU A 365 -11.07 3.62 -16.43
C LEU A 365 -10.91 3.26 -17.92
N PRO A 366 -9.79 2.65 -18.38
CA PRO A 366 -9.65 2.31 -19.80
C PRO A 366 -10.71 1.32 -20.29
N LEU A 367 -11.10 0.41 -19.41
CA LEU A 367 -12.09 -0.63 -19.66
C LEU A 367 -13.51 -0.05 -19.62
N LEU A 368 -13.80 0.87 -18.69
CA LEU A 368 -15.04 1.65 -18.69
C LEU A 368 -15.17 2.50 -19.96
N LEU A 369 -14.08 3.09 -20.43
CA LEU A 369 -14.04 3.85 -21.69
C LEU A 369 -14.31 2.94 -22.89
N LEU A 370 -13.72 1.74 -22.94
CA LEU A 370 -13.96 0.77 -24.01
C LEU A 370 -15.45 0.42 -24.12
N PHE A 371 -16.12 0.17 -22.99
CA PHE A 371 -17.56 -0.09 -22.99
C PHE A 371 -18.41 1.13 -23.35
N SER A 372 -17.97 2.33 -22.98
CA SER A 372 -18.62 3.57 -23.39
C SER A 372 -18.55 3.76 -24.91
N ILE A 373 -17.39 3.46 -25.52
CA ILE A 373 -17.20 3.50 -26.99
C ILE A 373 -18.06 2.42 -27.66
N ALA A 374 -18.12 1.22 -27.10
CA ALA A 374 -18.94 0.12 -27.60
C ALA A 374 -20.45 0.32 -27.39
N GLN A 375 -20.89 1.44 -26.79
CA GLN A 375 -22.29 1.75 -26.47
C GLN A 375 -23.00 0.62 -25.71
N SER A 376 -22.26 -0.12 -24.88
CA SER A 376 -22.80 -1.25 -24.13
C SER A 376 -23.67 -0.76 -22.97
N SER A 377 -24.77 -1.46 -22.69
CA SER A 377 -25.64 -1.10 -21.56
C SER A 377 -24.94 -1.39 -20.23
N VAL A 378 -25.17 -0.56 -19.21
CA VAL A 378 -24.56 -0.73 -17.87
C VAL A 378 -24.83 -2.12 -17.30
N GLY A 379 -26.06 -2.66 -17.51
CA GLY A 379 -26.42 -4.00 -17.06
C GLY A 379 -25.66 -5.11 -17.79
N SER A 380 -25.41 -4.98 -19.09
CA SER A 380 -24.59 -5.96 -19.84
C SER A 380 -23.13 -5.91 -19.42
N VAL A 381 -22.61 -4.70 -19.18
CA VAL A 381 -21.24 -4.48 -18.73
C VAL A 381 -21.03 -5.07 -17.34
N ALA A 382 -21.92 -4.78 -16.39
CA ALA A 382 -21.83 -5.28 -15.02
C ALA A 382 -21.96 -6.82 -14.91
N ASN A 383 -22.64 -7.46 -15.86
CA ASN A 383 -22.74 -8.92 -15.94
C ASN A 383 -21.63 -9.59 -16.76
N SER A 384 -20.73 -8.82 -17.38
CA SER A 384 -19.54 -9.39 -18.03
C SER A 384 -18.58 -9.90 -16.95
N GLU A 385 -17.95 -11.05 -17.18
CA GLU A 385 -17.05 -11.66 -16.19
C GLU A 385 -15.95 -10.70 -15.74
N LEU A 386 -15.36 -9.96 -16.67
CA LEU A 386 -14.28 -9.01 -16.42
C LEU A 386 -14.68 -7.82 -15.51
N VAL A 387 -15.96 -7.42 -15.50
CA VAL A 387 -16.47 -6.41 -14.54
C VAL A 387 -17.02 -7.07 -13.28
N ALA A 388 -17.70 -8.21 -13.42
CA ALA A 388 -18.26 -8.96 -12.31
C ALA A 388 -17.16 -9.42 -11.33
N GLU A 389 -16.00 -9.83 -11.84
CA GLU A 389 -14.81 -10.14 -11.07
C GLU A 389 -14.39 -8.97 -10.17
N GLU A 390 -14.30 -7.77 -10.73
CA GLU A 390 -13.89 -6.57 -10.01
C GLU A 390 -14.94 -6.13 -8.98
N ILE A 391 -16.23 -6.27 -9.31
CA ILE A 391 -17.34 -6.03 -8.38
C ILE A 391 -17.26 -7.02 -7.20
N VAL A 392 -17.10 -8.31 -7.46
CA VAL A 392 -17.01 -9.34 -6.42
C VAL A 392 -15.78 -9.09 -5.55
N ARG A 393 -14.61 -8.82 -6.14
CA ARG A 393 -13.37 -8.46 -5.43
C ARG A 393 -13.60 -7.25 -4.51
N THR A 394 -14.18 -6.18 -5.03
CA THR A 394 -14.43 -4.93 -4.30
C THR A 394 -15.43 -5.13 -3.17
N LEU A 395 -16.55 -5.83 -3.42
CA LEU A 395 -17.60 -6.06 -2.42
C LEU A 395 -17.15 -7.02 -1.33
N VAL A 396 -16.52 -8.14 -1.68
CA VAL A 396 -16.00 -9.11 -0.71
C VAL A 396 -14.93 -8.46 0.18
N GLY A 397 -13.99 -7.73 -0.42
CA GLY A 397 -12.97 -6.98 0.33
C GLY A 397 -13.59 -5.93 1.25
N SER A 398 -14.58 -5.17 0.77
CA SER A 398 -15.28 -4.15 1.57
C SER A 398 -16.10 -4.75 2.71
N ILE A 399 -16.75 -5.91 2.52
CA ILE A 399 -17.46 -6.60 3.60
C ILE A 399 -16.47 -7.06 4.68
N GLY A 400 -15.34 -7.64 4.28
CA GLY A 400 -14.28 -8.04 5.20
C GLY A 400 -13.71 -6.87 6.00
N LEU A 401 -13.54 -5.71 5.33
CA LEU A 401 -13.12 -4.46 5.94
C LEU A 401 -14.15 -3.92 6.94
N VAL A 402 -15.43 -3.83 6.54
CA VAL A 402 -16.52 -3.37 7.40
C VAL A 402 -16.66 -4.27 8.64
N ALA A 403 -16.50 -5.58 8.47
CA ALA A 403 -16.51 -6.56 9.56
C ALA A 403 -15.27 -6.48 10.46
N SER A 404 -14.11 -6.06 9.92
CA SER A 404 -12.87 -5.95 10.70
C SER A 404 -12.97 -4.98 11.86
N VAL A 405 -13.72 -3.89 11.67
CA VAL A 405 -13.90 -2.83 12.68
C VAL A 405 -14.61 -3.34 13.92
N PRO A 406 -15.83 -3.90 13.86
CA PRO A 406 -16.51 -4.41 15.04
C PRO A 406 -15.79 -5.59 15.68
N VAL A 407 -15.23 -6.50 14.89
CA VAL A 407 -14.47 -7.64 15.40
C VAL A 407 -13.25 -7.15 16.20
N THR A 408 -12.43 -6.29 15.60
CA THR A 408 -11.20 -5.79 16.23
C THR A 408 -11.53 -4.91 17.44
N THR A 409 -12.56 -4.07 17.36
CA THR A 409 -13.00 -3.23 18.49
C THR A 409 -13.47 -4.09 19.66
N ALA A 410 -14.23 -5.15 19.40
CA ALA A 410 -14.67 -6.08 20.44
C ALA A 410 -13.48 -6.79 21.10
N LEU A 411 -12.55 -7.32 20.30
CA LEU A 411 -11.33 -7.95 20.82
C LEU A 411 -10.50 -6.97 21.65
N ALA A 412 -10.26 -5.76 21.14
CA ALA A 412 -9.52 -4.72 21.84
C ALA A 412 -10.17 -4.32 23.15
N ALA A 413 -11.49 -4.10 23.16
CA ALA A 413 -12.24 -3.71 24.35
C ALA A 413 -12.19 -4.80 25.43
N LEU A 414 -12.31 -6.08 25.05
CA LEU A 414 -12.21 -7.20 25.98
C LEU A 414 -10.80 -7.36 26.56
N VAL A 415 -9.78 -7.33 25.70
CA VAL A 415 -8.38 -7.51 26.08
C VAL A 415 -7.92 -6.37 26.98
N VAL A 416 -8.18 -5.12 26.62
CA VAL A 416 -7.74 -3.97 27.43
C VAL A 416 -8.51 -3.84 28.75
N SER A 417 -9.75 -4.33 28.82
CA SER A 417 -10.56 -4.32 30.06
C SER A 417 -10.21 -5.44 31.02
N ALA A 418 -9.71 -6.57 30.52
CA ALA A 418 -9.25 -7.68 31.34
C ALA A 418 -7.94 -7.36 32.10
N ASP A 419 -7.26 -6.28 31.71
CA ASP A 419 -6.01 -5.80 32.28
C ASP A 419 -6.20 -4.89 33.52
N ARG A 420 -7.06 -5.29 34.46
CA ARG A 420 -7.28 -4.51 35.69
C ARG A 420 -6.04 -4.61 36.60
N PRO A 421 -5.45 -3.47 37.02
CA PRO A 421 -4.59 -3.46 38.18
C PRO A 421 -5.40 -3.98 39.37
N ALA A 422 -4.86 -4.92 40.14
CA ALA A 422 -5.44 -5.27 41.42
C ALA A 422 -5.61 -3.97 42.24
N PRO A 423 -6.75 -3.74 42.91
CA PRO A 423 -6.90 -2.58 43.78
C PRO A 423 -5.76 -2.62 44.80
N GLY A 424 -4.85 -1.64 44.72
CA GLY A 424 -3.79 -1.48 45.69
C GLY A 424 -4.41 -1.42 47.07
N ASN A 425 -3.86 -2.19 48.01
CA ASN A 425 -4.25 -2.12 49.42
C ASN A 425 -4.35 -0.63 49.81
N PRO A 426 -5.46 -0.18 50.43
CA PRO A 426 -5.55 1.18 50.91
C PRO A 426 -4.35 1.47 51.82
N PRO A 427 -3.79 2.70 51.81
CA PRO A 427 -2.70 3.05 52.69
C PRO A 427 -3.11 2.68 54.12
N ARG A 428 -2.31 1.83 54.77
CA ARG A 428 -2.49 1.60 56.22
C ARG A 428 -2.48 2.98 56.89
N PRO A 429 -3.48 3.33 57.71
CA PRO A 429 -3.48 4.60 58.42
C PRO A 429 -2.17 4.68 59.21
N ALA A 430 -1.45 5.79 59.03
CA ALA A 430 -0.20 6.05 59.72
C ALA A 430 -0.44 5.87 61.23
N SER A 431 0.30 4.95 61.85
CA SER A 431 0.33 4.83 63.30
C SER A 431 0.76 6.17 63.88
N ALA A 432 -0.07 6.72 64.78
CA ALA A 432 0.18 7.98 65.48
C ALA A 432 1.57 8.00 66.14
N PRO A 433 2.26 9.16 66.23
CA PRO A 433 3.56 9.25 66.88
C PRO A 433 3.42 8.88 68.37
N GLY A 434 4.26 7.95 68.83
CA GLY A 434 4.36 7.57 70.22
C GLY A 434 4.67 8.77 71.11
N THR A 435 3.98 8.84 72.24
CA THR A 435 4.20 9.78 73.32
C THR A 435 5.63 9.68 73.85
N ALA A 436 6.34 10.81 73.82
CA ALA A 436 7.66 10.96 74.43
C ALA A 436 7.56 10.84 75.97
N GLY A 437 8.31 9.90 76.55
CA GLY A 437 8.58 9.87 77.99
C GLY A 437 9.82 10.71 78.33
N PRO A 438 9.89 11.38 79.49
CA PRO A 438 11.02 12.24 79.84
C PRO A 438 12.10 11.49 80.63
N GLY A 439 13.37 11.87 80.41
CA GLY A 439 14.43 11.77 81.41
C GLY A 439 15.67 10.95 81.02
N GLY A 440 16.77 11.63 80.68
CA GLY A 440 18.15 11.11 80.86
C GLY A 440 18.57 11.12 82.35
N PRO A 441 19.86 10.84 82.71
CA PRO A 441 21.04 11.40 82.04
C PRO A 441 22.33 10.51 81.97
N GLY A 442 23.23 10.86 81.03
CA GLY A 442 24.67 11.09 81.30
C GLY A 442 25.71 9.93 81.18
N GLY A 443 26.68 10.08 80.27
CA GLY A 443 28.02 9.45 80.35
C GLY A 443 28.85 9.54 79.04
N PRO A 444 30.20 9.73 79.06
CA PRO A 444 30.94 10.49 78.02
C PRO A 444 32.06 9.77 77.22
N GLY A 445 32.55 10.41 76.13
CA GLY A 445 33.85 10.20 75.44
C GLY A 445 33.88 9.10 74.36
N THR A 446 34.58 9.14 73.21
CA THR A 446 35.68 9.95 72.63
C THR A 446 35.83 9.56 71.11
N PRO A 447 36.71 10.19 70.28
CA PRO A 447 36.49 10.42 68.83
C PRO A 447 37.16 9.44 67.81
N ALA A 448 36.93 9.74 66.52
CA ALA A 448 37.29 9.08 65.24
C ALA A 448 38.77 8.67 65.01
N PRO A 449 39.07 7.87 63.97
CA PRO A 449 39.52 8.41 62.65
C PRO A 449 39.00 7.56 61.45
N GLY A 450 39.12 7.82 60.15
CA GLY A 450 39.84 8.75 59.28
C GLY A 450 39.63 8.24 57.83
N ALA A 451 39.67 9.12 56.82
CA ALA A 451 39.44 8.83 55.40
C ALA A 451 40.60 8.05 54.72
N PRO A 452 40.44 7.66 53.43
CA PRO A 452 41.06 8.50 52.39
C PRO A 452 40.27 8.70 51.07
N GLU A 453 40.50 9.87 50.47
CA GLU A 453 40.35 10.33 49.07
C GLU A 453 41.12 9.46 48.05
N ALA A 454 41.00 9.46 46.71
CA ALA A 454 40.35 10.18 45.58
C ALA A 454 40.58 9.28 44.31
N PRO A 455 40.52 9.69 42.99
CA PRO A 455 40.09 10.90 42.25
C PRO A 455 39.04 10.57 41.14
N GLY A 456 38.44 11.42 40.30
CA GLY A 456 38.69 12.78 39.77
C GLY A 456 38.66 12.73 38.22
N ALA A 457 37.63 13.26 37.56
CA ALA A 457 37.60 13.57 36.11
C ALA A 457 36.49 14.63 35.84
N ALA A 458 36.83 15.91 35.71
CA ALA A 458 37.14 16.63 34.47
C ALA A 458 35.89 17.14 33.72
N GLN A 459 35.52 18.40 33.99
CA GLN A 459 34.64 19.23 33.16
C GLN A 459 35.51 20.23 32.36
N ALA A 460 35.39 20.20 31.03
CA ALA A 460 35.70 21.31 30.13
C ALA A 460 34.34 21.91 29.73
N GLY A 461 34.08 23.21 29.71
CA GLY A 461 34.93 24.34 29.32
C GLY A 461 34.17 25.07 28.20
N THR A 462 33.36 26.06 28.57
CA THR A 462 32.53 26.87 27.67
C THR A 462 33.25 28.15 27.24
N ALA A 463 33.27 28.40 25.94
CA ALA A 463 33.44 29.68 25.25
C ALA A 463 32.94 29.45 23.81
N GLY A 464 32.23 30.30 23.10
CA GLY A 464 31.83 31.70 23.24
C GLY A 464 31.56 32.22 21.81
N ALA A 465 30.62 33.15 21.68
CA ALA A 465 30.38 34.07 20.55
C ALA A 465 29.71 33.53 19.26
N GLY A 466 28.72 34.32 18.78
CA GLY A 466 28.15 34.18 17.44
C GLY A 466 26.77 34.80 17.25
N THR A 467 26.62 36.10 17.52
CA THR A 467 25.43 36.89 17.14
C THR A 467 25.38 37.11 15.64
N GLY A 468 24.25 36.80 15.00
CA GLY A 468 23.96 37.18 13.61
C GLY A 468 22.45 37.11 13.37
N GLY A 469 21.78 38.25 13.47
CA GLY A 469 20.34 38.38 13.26
C GLY A 469 19.98 38.41 11.78
N TRP A 470 18.82 37.84 11.44
CA TRP A 470 18.13 38.06 10.16
C TRP A 470 16.66 38.32 10.45
N ASP A 471 16.22 39.51 10.08
CA ASP A 471 14.84 39.99 10.08
C ASP A 471 13.97 39.19 9.10
N GLY A 472 12.77 38.81 9.54
CA GLY A 472 11.74 38.25 8.67
C GLY A 472 10.84 39.33 8.06
N PRO A 473 9.98 38.94 7.11
CA PRO A 473 8.62 39.48 7.16
C PRO A 473 7.52 38.42 7.06
N ALA A 474 6.47 38.77 7.80
CA ALA A 474 5.08 38.35 7.83
C ALA A 474 4.46 37.67 6.58
N GLY A 475 3.58 36.71 6.88
CA GLY A 475 2.17 36.81 6.47
C GLY A 475 1.68 35.84 5.38
N ALA A 476 0.95 34.79 5.77
CA ALA A 476 -0.27 34.33 5.09
C ALA A 476 -0.95 33.22 5.92
N THR A 477 -2.18 33.50 6.34
CA THR A 477 -3.14 32.57 6.97
C THR A 477 -3.86 31.70 5.92
N PRO A 478 -4.34 30.49 6.28
CA PRO A 478 -5.09 29.63 5.36
C PRO A 478 -6.61 29.91 5.44
N VAL A 479 -7.32 29.83 4.31
CA VAL A 479 -8.79 29.88 4.25
C VAL A 479 -9.29 28.63 3.52
N GLY A 480 -10.15 27.87 4.22
CA GLY A 480 -11.01 26.82 3.67
C GLY A 480 -12.40 27.36 3.28
N PRO A 481 -13.33 26.48 2.85
CA PRO A 481 -14.19 26.72 1.69
C PRO A 481 -15.58 27.28 2.03
N GLU A 482 -16.22 27.93 1.07
CA GLU A 482 -17.66 28.26 1.11
C GLU A 482 -18.34 27.85 -0.20
N GLU A 483 -19.42 27.08 -0.07
CA GLU A 483 -20.44 26.82 -1.07
C GLU A 483 -21.20 28.10 -1.40
N THR A 484 -21.56 28.31 -2.67
CA THR A 484 -22.84 28.98 -2.99
C THR A 484 -23.42 28.47 -4.31
N LEU A 485 -24.66 28.00 -4.19
CA LEU A 485 -25.67 27.79 -5.23
C LEU A 485 -25.75 28.96 -6.23
N SER A 486 -26.06 28.65 -7.49
CA SER A 486 -26.74 29.57 -8.40
C SER A 486 -27.67 28.80 -9.35
N THR A 487 -28.95 29.11 -9.22
CA THR A 487 -30.12 28.64 -10.00
C THR A 487 -30.17 29.28 -11.41
N PRO A 488 -31.03 28.77 -12.33
CA PRO A 488 -30.94 29.01 -13.77
C PRO A 488 -31.75 30.23 -14.27
N LEU A 489 -31.36 30.77 -15.43
CA LEU A 489 -32.12 31.80 -16.18
C LEU A 489 -32.90 31.21 -17.37
N PRO A 490 -33.99 31.89 -17.82
CA PRO A 490 -34.98 31.31 -18.71
C PRO A 490 -34.84 31.73 -20.19
N GLY A 491 -35.32 30.83 -21.07
CA GLY A 491 -36.14 31.08 -22.26
C GLY A 491 -35.70 32.12 -23.31
N SER A 492 -35.46 31.66 -24.54
CA SER A 492 -35.95 32.38 -25.72
C SER A 492 -36.45 31.40 -26.79
N SER A 493 -37.58 31.78 -27.38
CA SER A 493 -38.45 31.03 -28.27
C SER A 493 -38.06 31.29 -29.72
N ALA A 494 -38.05 30.25 -30.56
CA ALA A 494 -38.21 30.40 -32.00
C ALA A 494 -39.09 29.26 -32.55
N ARG A 495 -40.25 29.67 -33.05
CA ARG A 495 -41.27 28.88 -33.76
C ARG A 495 -40.74 28.37 -35.10
N GLY A 496 -41.26 27.21 -35.53
CA GLY A 496 -41.92 27.14 -36.83
C GLY A 496 -41.75 25.85 -37.63
N LEU A 497 -42.90 25.25 -37.97
CA LEU A 497 -43.18 24.31 -39.08
C LEU A 497 -42.74 22.86 -38.81
N GLY A 498 -43.58 21.82 -38.79
CA GLY A 498 -44.89 21.61 -39.40
C GLY A 498 -44.82 20.32 -40.23
N GLY A 499 -45.52 19.25 -39.84
CA GLY A 499 -45.54 18.02 -40.64
C GLY A 499 -46.17 16.80 -39.97
N ARG A 500 -47.50 16.64 -40.14
CA ARG A 500 -48.24 15.40 -39.88
C ARG A 500 -47.76 14.27 -40.80
N GLY A 501 -47.66 13.04 -40.28
CA GLY A 501 -47.35 11.86 -41.10
C GLY A 501 -47.67 10.52 -40.42
N ARG A 502 -48.96 10.14 -40.47
CA ARG A 502 -49.60 8.83 -40.26
C ARG A 502 -48.74 7.56 -40.01
N ARG A 503 -49.20 6.82 -38.99
CA ARG A 503 -49.29 5.34 -38.89
C ARG A 503 -49.43 4.63 -40.25
N ARG A 504 -48.68 3.53 -40.43
CA ARG A 504 -49.21 2.30 -41.02
C ARG A 504 -48.51 1.06 -40.44
N LYS A 505 -49.33 0.13 -39.99
CA LYS A 505 -49.01 -1.29 -39.77
C LYS A 505 -48.49 -1.90 -41.07
N LYS A 506 -47.41 -2.66 -41.00
CA LYS A 506 -47.38 -4.10 -41.32
C LYS A 506 -46.16 -4.72 -40.66
#